data_AF-A0A927NC92-F1
#
_entry.id   AF-A0A927NC92-F1
#
_cell.length_a   1.000
_cell.length_b   1.000
_cell.length_c   1.000
_cell.angle_alpha   90.00
_cell.angle_beta   90.00
_cell.angle_gamma   90.00
#
_symmetry.space_group_name_H-M   'P 1'
#
loop_
_entity.id
_entity.type
_entity.pdbx_description
1 polymer ?
#
loop_
_entity_poly.entity_id
_entity_poly.type
_entity_poly.pdbx_seq_one_letter_code
_entity_poly.pdbx_strand_id
1 'polypeptide(L)'
;RAVEIIETLGSNNAQGEIYLTDALEKFAMANEAAIYEVTAAEDMLTYSTKPELREISQYFMRTASQFVQDIQDGKCDEKFVALYREQADEQKTRYMQLLEFFVEKYGDKKVIITRSPGRVNLMGRHIDHRGGGINVMATDKDIVFVSAMRDDDEIRIANVDENFPDKCFSIGKTLGEKRYEKWLDYLADERVVKELADSNGCWSNYIKSAVIKAQFETETPLCGMDMAASGTIPVAAGLSSSSSIVVAVMEAVVALNGLNLSDKEFINLCGEGEWFVGSRGGAGDHAAMKCGKANRIVHLGFKPFTLGESAAFSDRYAVIVANSMLKAKKSEGSKDKFNAKVAAYEFAFMLIKRLFPDYGFVEFRDIAKVRPYSEIYRILKAIPETVTRGAVLALLPEYKERLKQIFATHIAPDVYDLRGVALYGISECVRAERCMQLLNEGRYADLGEMMKISHNGDRVGGAKITDELLDALAEQNADVALQCGTYDCSTPQIDYLCDVLNATDGVLGSEIVGAGLGGCVVALVEKAKANAVIDVINEKYYNRYGYEHGAHVYSASHGSFVWF
;
A
#
# COMPACT_ATOMS: atom_id res chain seq x y z
N ARG A 1 -14.55 13.98 11.85
CA ARG A 1 -15.14 15.22 11.30
C ARG A 1 -16.58 15.49 11.73
N ALA A 2 -17.61 14.76 11.28
CA ALA A 2 -18.96 14.95 11.83
C ALA A 2 -18.99 14.78 13.36
N VAL A 3 -18.29 13.75 13.85
CA VAL A 3 -18.07 13.51 15.29
C VAL A 3 -17.29 14.66 15.96
N GLU A 4 -16.26 15.22 15.32
CA GLU A 4 -15.47 16.35 15.88
C GLU A 4 -16.30 17.65 15.96
N ILE A 5 -17.16 17.93 14.98
CA ILE A 5 -18.08 19.08 15.02
C ILE A 5 -19.09 18.90 16.15
N ILE A 6 -19.61 17.68 16.31
CA ILE A 6 -20.52 17.32 17.41
C ILE A 6 -19.84 17.47 18.78
N GLU A 7 -18.57 17.10 18.89
CA GLU A 7 -17.78 17.29 20.13
C GLU A 7 -17.52 18.78 20.48
N THR A 8 -17.64 19.69 19.52
CA THR A 8 -17.58 21.15 19.77
C THR A 8 -18.93 21.79 20.11
N LEU A 9 -20.02 21.02 20.11
CA LEU A 9 -21.34 21.50 20.54
C LEU A 9 -21.39 21.42 22.06
N GLY A 10 -21.38 22.57 22.73
CA GLY A 10 -21.58 22.63 24.18
C GLY A 10 -23.03 22.26 24.52
N SER A 11 -23.22 21.36 25.48
CA SER A 11 -24.56 21.02 25.98
C SER A 11 -25.01 22.04 27.03
N ASN A 12 -25.80 23.03 26.59
CA ASN A 12 -26.31 24.10 27.45
C ASN A 12 -27.76 23.88 27.92
N ASN A 13 -28.27 22.64 27.85
CA ASN A 13 -29.57 22.27 28.42
C ASN A 13 -29.40 21.46 29.72
N ALA A 14 -30.48 21.40 30.50
CA ALA A 14 -30.49 20.76 31.82
C ALA A 14 -30.23 19.23 31.79
N GLN A 15 -30.26 18.61 30.60
CA GLN A 15 -30.10 17.17 30.39
C GLN A 15 -28.73 16.81 29.78
N GLY A 16 -27.91 17.81 29.41
CA GLY A 16 -26.62 17.58 28.76
C GLY A 16 -26.72 17.09 27.31
N GLU A 17 -27.89 17.20 26.68
CA GLU A 17 -28.14 16.70 25.32
C GLU A 17 -27.71 17.70 24.25
N ILE A 18 -27.38 17.21 23.05
CA ILE A 18 -27.14 18.04 21.87
C ILE A 18 -28.42 17.97 21.01
N TYR A 19 -29.09 19.09 20.77
CA TYR A 19 -30.26 19.10 19.91
C TYR A 19 -29.85 18.92 18.44
N LEU A 20 -30.60 18.08 17.73
CA LEU A 20 -30.38 17.77 16.32
C LEU A 20 -30.37 19.05 15.46
N THR A 21 -31.18 20.05 15.82
CA THR A 21 -31.25 21.37 15.17
C THR A 21 -29.92 22.13 15.24
N ASP A 22 -29.26 22.14 16.41
CA ASP A 22 -28.01 22.87 16.63
C ASP A 22 -26.85 22.21 15.86
N ALA A 23 -26.88 20.88 15.77
CA ALA A 23 -25.94 20.12 14.94
C ALA A 23 -26.13 20.43 13.46
N LEU A 24 -27.37 20.41 12.96
CA LEU A 24 -27.71 20.70 11.58
C LEU A 24 -27.35 22.14 11.17
N GLU A 25 -27.57 23.13 12.04
CA GLU A 25 -27.17 24.52 11.78
C GLU A 25 -25.64 24.69 11.66
N LYS A 26 -24.86 24.01 12.51
CA LYS A 26 -23.39 24.03 12.39
C LYS A 26 -22.91 23.33 11.11
N PHE A 27 -23.52 22.21 10.73
CA PHE A 27 -23.20 21.53 9.46
C PHE A 27 -23.51 22.41 8.25
N ALA A 28 -24.62 23.17 8.30
CA ALA A 28 -25.00 24.12 7.26
C ALA A 28 -24.03 25.32 7.21
N MET A 29 -23.61 25.87 8.35
CA MET A 29 -22.64 26.98 8.42
C MET A 29 -21.24 26.60 7.94
N ALA A 30 -20.87 25.32 8.02
CA ALA A 30 -19.60 24.82 7.51
C ALA A 30 -19.59 24.59 5.98
N ASN A 31 -20.72 24.79 5.28
CA ASN A 31 -20.90 24.42 3.86
C ASN A 31 -20.63 22.91 3.59
N GLU A 32 -20.74 22.06 4.61
CA GLU A 32 -20.44 20.63 4.53
C GLU A 32 -21.72 19.75 4.47
N ALA A 33 -22.90 20.38 4.49
CA ALA A 33 -24.19 19.72 4.29
C ALA A 33 -25.08 20.55 3.35
N ALA A 34 -25.87 19.87 2.51
CA ALA A 34 -26.91 20.47 1.70
C ALA A 34 -28.28 20.23 2.35
N ILE A 35 -29.05 21.30 2.54
CA ILE A 35 -30.43 21.23 3.02
C ILE A 35 -31.33 21.17 1.80
N TYR A 36 -32.15 20.11 1.70
CA TYR A 36 -33.18 19.97 0.68
C TYR A 36 -34.53 20.17 1.34
N GLU A 37 -35.35 21.08 0.80
CA GLU A 37 -36.73 21.25 1.25
C GLU A 37 -37.56 20.08 0.72
N VAL A 38 -38.17 19.33 1.64
CA VAL A 38 -38.97 18.15 1.32
C VAL A 38 -40.45 18.51 1.48
N THR A 39 -41.19 18.52 0.36
CA THR A 39 -42.60 18.97 0.32
C THR A 39 -43.63 17.85 0.48
N ALA A 40 -43.23 16.57 0.39
CA ALA A 40 -44.11 15.42 0.57
C ALA A 40 -43.60 14.53 1.71
N ALA A 41 -44.51 14.05 2.58
CA ALA A 41 -44.13 13.24 3.75
C ALA A 41 -43.50 11.88 3.37
N GLU A 42 -43.78 11.39 2.17
CA GLU A 42 -43.23 10.16 1.58
C GLU A 42 -41.78 10.31 1.07
N ASP A 43 -41.30 11.55 0.91
CA ASP A 43 -39.91 11.87 0.60
C ASP A 43 -39.06 12.02 1.90
N MET A 44 -39.69 12.02 3.07
CA MET A 44 -38.99 11.91 4.36
C MET A 44 -38.72 10.43 4.67
N LEU A 45 -37.53 9.97 4.31
CA LEU A 45 -37.05 8.65 4.71
C LEU A 45 -36.61 8.68 6.19
N THR A 46 -37.50 8.24 7.08
CA THR A 46 -37.14 7.99 8.49
C THR A 46 -36.61 6.57 8.63
N TYR A 47 -35.46 6.40 9.29
CA TYR A 47 -34.92 5.09 9.67
C TYR A 47 -34.81 4.99 11.19
N SER A 48 -35.18 3.83 11.70
CA SER A 48 -35.09 3.44 13.12
C SER A 48 -34.18 2.23 13.32
N THR A 49 -33.83 1.53 12.23
CA THR A 49 -33.02 0.31 12.27
C THR A 49 -31.89 0.32 11.22
N LYS A 50 -30.81 -0.44 11.46
CA LYS A 50 -29.72 -0.60 10.48
C LYS A 50 -30.20 -1.17 9.12
N PRO A 51 -31.14 -2.14 9.08
CA PRO A 51 -31.75 -2.59 7.82
C PRO A 51 -32.48 -1.47 7.05
N GLU A 52 -33.29 -0.63 7.72
CA GLU A 52 -33.97 0.49 7.07
C GLU A 52 -32.97 1.51 6.48
N LEU A 53 -31.88 1.79 7.20
CA LEU A 53 -30.81 2.66 6.69
C LEU A 53 -30.14 2.05 5.43
N ARG A 54 -30.02 0.71 5.35
CA ARG A 54 -29.53 0.03 4.14
C ARG A 54 -30.50 0.19 2.97
N GLU A 55 -31.80 0.08 3.19
CA GLU A 55 -32.81 0.33 2.13
C GLU A 55 -32.76 1.77 1.62
N ILE A 56 -32.53 2.75 2.51
CA ILE A 56 -32.28 4.15 2.11
C ILE A 56 -31.01 4.26 1.28
N SER A 57 -29.91 3.60 1.65
CA SER A 57 -28.69 3.62 0.84
C SER A 57 -28.90 3.03 -0.54
N GLN A 58 -29.72 1.97 -0.66
CA GLN A 58 -30.11 1.38 -1.94
C GLN A 58 -31.01 2.31 -2.76
N TYR A 59 -31.76 3.21 -2.15
CA TYR A 59 -32.55 4.22 -2.85
C TYR A 59 -31.66 5.21 -3.62
N PHE A 60 -30.53 5.60 -3.04
CA PHE A 60 -29.58 6.52 -3.68
C PHE A 60 -28.63 5.84 -4.68
N MET A 61 -28.53 4.51 -4.65
CA MET A 61 -27.73 3.77 -5.63
C MET A 61 -28.27 3.91 -7.05
N ARG A 62 -27.40 4.32 -7.95
CA ARG A 62 -27.70 4.41 -9.39
C ARG A 62 -27.57 3.05 -10.06
N THR A 63 -28.33 2.82 -11.12
CA THR A 63 -28.04 1.71 -12.04
C THR A 63 -26.79 2.03 -12.88
N ALA A 64 -26.18 0.99 -13.46
CA ALA A 64 -25.02 1.18 -14.33
C ALA A 64 -25.34 2.09 -15.52
N SER A 65 -26.51 1.93 -16.16
CA SER A 65 -26.96 2.83 -17.24
C SER A 65 -27.20 4.27 -16.76
N GLN A 66 -27.74 4.44 -15.53
CA GLN A 66 -27.93 5.77 -14.95
C GLN A 66 -26.59 6.48 -14.70
N PHE A 67 -25.57 5.75 -14.24
CA PHE A 67 -24.21 6.30 -14.13
C PHE A 67 -23.65 6.74 -15.49
N VAL A 68 -23.83 5.94 -16.54
CA VAL A 68 -23.42 6.33 -17.90
C VAL A 68 -24.08 7.63 -18.29
N GLN A 69 -25.40 7.76 -18.10
CA GLN A 69 -26.12 8.99 -18.41
C GLN A 69 -25.64 10.18 -17.55
N ASP A 70 -25.40 9.99 -16.26
CA ASP A 70 -24.92 11.04 -15.37
C ASP A 70 -23.53 11.56 -15.78
N ILE A 71 -22.65 10.67 -16.28
CA ILE A 71 -21.34 11.05 -16.85
C ILE A 71 -21.52 11.81 -18.17
N GLN A 72 -22.41 11.35 -19.06
CA GLN A 72 -22.70 12.02 -20.34
C GLN A 72 -23.32 13.42 -20.15
N ASP A 73 -24.18 13.57 -19.15
CA ASP A 73 -24.84 14.82 -18.77
C ASP A 73 -23.87 15.81 -18.08
N GLY A 74 -22.64 15.40 -17.77
CA GLY A 74 -21.63 16.22 -17.12
C GLY A 74 -21.83 16.41 -15.61
N LYS A 75 -22.71 15.63 -14.97
CA LYS A 75 -23.00 15.74 -13.51
C LYS A 75 -21.79 15.37 -12.64
N CYS A 76 -20.81 14.71 -13.25
CA CYS A 76 -19.65 14.13 -12.58
C CYS A 76 -18.35 14.88 -12.89
N ASP A 77 -18.41 15.94 -13.69
CA ASP A 77 -17.24 16.57 -14.30
C ASP A 77 -16.23 17.10 -13.30
N GLU A 78 -16.71 17.78 -12.26
CA GLU A 78 -15.85 18.31 -11.19
C GLU A 78 -15.07 17.20 -10.49
N LYS A 79 -15.69 16.04 -10.28
CA LYS A 79 -15.06 14.88 -9.64
C LYS A 79 -13.96 14.29 -10.53
N PHE A 80 -14.20 14.15 -11.83
CA PHE A 80 -13.19 13.68 -12.78
C PHE A 80 -12.01 14.66 -12.89
N VAL A 81 -12.28 15.97 -12.97
CA VAL A 81 -11.23 17.01 -13.01
C VAL A 81 -10.40 16.99 -11.72
N ALA A 82 -11.03 16.85 -10.55
CA ALA A 82 -10.34 16.78 -9.27
C ALA A 82 -9.42 15.54 -9.15
N LEU A 83 -9.84 14.40 -9.70
CA LEU A 83 -9.09 13.13 -9.61
C LEU A 83 -8.00 12.99 -10.67
N TYR A 84 -8.28 13.40 -11.91
CA TYR A 84 -7.48 13.07 -13.10
C TYR A 84 -6.95 14.28 -13.87
N ARG A 85 -7.40 15.50 -13.54
CA ARG A 85 -6.93 16.76 -14.14
C ARG A 85 -7.02 16.73 -15.66
N GLU A 86 -5.89 16.83 -16.35
CA GLU A 86 -5.77 16.84 -17.81
C GLU A 86 -6.24 15.52 -18.45
N GLN A 87 -6.33 14.42 -17.68
CA GLN A 87 -6.83 13.12 -18.14
C GLN A 87 -8.34 12.94 -17.89
N ALA A 88 -9.06 13.95 -17.41
CA ALA A 88 -10.47 13.82 -17.01
C ALA A 88 -11.35 13.22 -18.12
N ASP A 89 -11.24 13.69 -19.36
CA ASP A 89 -12.09 13.21 -20.46
C ASP A 89 -11.78 11.77 -20.87
N GLU A 90 -10.50 11.41 -20.94
CA GLU A 90 -10.07 10.02 -21.17
C GLU A 90 -10.63 9.07 -20.10
N GLN A 91 -10.60 9.51 -18.83
CA GLN A 91 -11.10 8.71 -17.71
C GLN A 91 -12.63 8.64 -17.68
N LYS A 92 -13.36 9.69 -18.10
CA LYS A 92 -14.82 9.60 -18.30
C LYS A 92 -15.15 8.50 -19.31
N THR A 93 -14.45 8.48 -20.46
CA THR A 93 -14.64 7.43 -21.47
C THR A 93 -14.37 6.04 -20.91
N ARG A 94 -13.26 5.85 -20.18
CA ARG A 94 -12.94 4.56 -19.53
C ARG A 94 -14.03 4.12 -18.54
N TYR A 95 -14.56 5.03 -17.73
CA TYR A 95 -15.62 4.72 -16.76
C TYR A 95 -16.93 4.32 -17.45
N MET A 96 -17.34 5.04 -18.50
CA MET A 96 -18.53 4.69 -19.28
C MET A 96 -18.36 3.32 -19.94
N GLN A 97 -17.21 3.04 -20.56
CA GLN A 97 -16.91 1.73 -21.15
C GLN A 97 -16.98 0.59 -20.12
N LEU A 98 -16.47 0.82 -18.90
CA LEU A 98 -16.54 -0.17 -17.82
C LEU A 98 -17.99 -0.43 -17.36
N LEU A 99 -18.81 0.61 -17.26
CA LEU A 99 -20.22 0.51 -16.90
C LEU A 99 -21.03 -0.19 -17.99
N GLU A 100 -20.82 0.15 -19.26
CA GLU A 100 -21.43 -0.51 -20.41
C GLU A 100 -21.04 -1.99 -20.48
N PHE A 101 -19.76 -2.30 -20.28
CA PHE A 101 -19.27 -3.67 -20.18
C PHE A 101 -19.91 -4.43 -19.01
N PHE A 102 -20.12 -3.79 -17.87
CA PHE A 102 -20.86 -4.39 -16.76
C PHE A 102 -22.30 -4.72 -17.15
N VAL A 103 -23.01 -3.80 -17.81
CA VAL A 103 -24.38 -4.02 -18.30
C VAL A 103 -24.43 -5.19 -19.28
N GLU A 104 -23.49 -5.28 -20.21
CA GLU A 104 -23.39 -6.40 -21.15
C GLU A 104 -23.19 -7.74 -20.42
N LYS A 105 -22.32 -7.77 -19.41
CA LYS A 105 -21.93 -8.99 -18.70
C LYS A 105 -22.99 -9.49 -17.72
N TYR A 106 -23.61 -8.57 -16.99
CA TYR A 106 -24.41 -8.88 -15.79
C TYR A 106 -25.82 -8.29 -15.81
N GLY A 107 -26.16 -7.49 -16.83
CA GLY A 107 -27.42 -6.74 -16.92
C GLY A 107 -27.37 -5.40 -16.18
N ASP A 108 -28.34 -4.53 -16.45
CA ASP A 108 -28.43 -3.24 -15.77
C ASP A 108 -28.94 -3.42 -14.33
N LYS A 109 -28.07 -3.14 -13.37
CA LYS A 109 -28.32 -3.30 -11.93
C LYS A 109 -27.91 -2.04 -11.20
N LYS A 110 -28.42 -1.87 -9.97
CA LYS A 110 -27.86 -0.90 -9.02
C LYS A 110 -26.42 -1.29 -8.69
N VAL A 111 -25.48 -0.37 -8.88
CA VAL A 111 -24.05 -0.61 -8.72
C VAL A 111 -23.43 0.43 -7.80
N ILE A 112 -22.28 0.09 -7.26
CA ILE A 112 -21.32 1.06 -6.76
C ILE A 112 -20.09 1.06 -7.66
N ILE A 113 -19.37 2.18 -7.69
CA ILE A 113 -18.05 2.27 -8.30
C ILE A 113 -17.02 2.41 -7.18
N THR A 114 -16.09 1.46 -7.08
CA THR A 114 -14.96 1.57 -6.16
C THR A 114 -13.69 1.85 -6.94
N ARG A 115 -12.86 2.74 -6.40
CA ARG A 115 -11.60 3.14 -7.01
C ARG A 115 -10.51 3.02 -5.98
N SER A 116 -9.40 2.38 -6.36
CA SER A 116 -8.18 2.33 -5.56
C SER A 116 -6.99 2.78 -6.41
N PRO A 117 -6.22 3.79 -5.99
CA PRO A 117 -5.03 4.22 -6.70
C PRO A 117 -3.90 3.19 -6.61
N GLY A 118 -2.89 3.35 -7.45
CA GLY A 118 -1.55 2.85 -7.16
C GLY A 118 -0.86 3.71 -6.11
N ARG A 119 0.39 3.38 -5.79
CA ARG A 119 1.17 4.17 -4.82
C ARG A 119 2.65 4.22 -5.20
N VAL A 120 3.28 5.31 -4.80
CA VAL A 120 4.74 5.48 -4.80
C VAL A 120 5.22 5.71 -3.37
N ASN A 121 6.26 4.98 -2.97
CA ASN A 121 6.97 5.19 -1.71
C ASN A 121 8.23 6.01 -2.00
N LEU A 122 8.31 7.22 -1.45
CA LEU A 122 9.45 8.13 -1.61
C LEU A 122 10.53 7.91 -0.55
N MET A 123 10.20 7.31 0.60
CA MET A 123 11.17 7.00 1.65
C MET A 123 10.56 6.08 2.70
N GLY A 124 11.33 5.13 3.21
CA GLY A 124 10.87 4.17 4.21
C GLY A 124 10.57 2.80 3.60
N ARG A 125 11.48 2.27 2.79
CA ARG A 125 11.30 0.93 2.19
C ARG A 125 11.66 -0.18 3.17
N HIS A 126 10.98 -1.32 3.06
CA HIS A 126 11.31 -2.55 3.82
C HIS A 126 11.33 -2.41 5.35
N ILE A 127 10.67 -1.37 5.89
CA ILE A 127 10.64 -1.09 7.33
C ILE A 127 9.22 -1.06 7.92
N ASP A 128 8.17 -1.08 7.10
CA ASP A 128 6.77 -1.10 7.55
C ASP A 128 6.47 -2.33 8.41
N HIS A 129 6.92 -3.51 7.98
CA HIS A 129 6.82 -4.75 8.77
C HIS A 129 7.73 -4.75 10.02
N ARG A 130 8.61 -3.75 10.18
CA ARG A 130 9.47 -3.49 11.35
C ARG A 130 9.00 -2.31 12.22
N GLY A 131 7.81 -1.79 11.93
CA GLY A 131 7.21 -0.66 12.63
C GLY A 131 7.71 0.71 12.16
N GLY A 132 8.70 0.77 11.26
CA GLY A 132 9.19 2.02 10.70
C GLY A 132 8.11 2.73 9.88
N GLY A 133 8.19 4.06 9.81
CA GLY A 133 7.26 4.87 9.03
C GLY A 133 7.58 4.86 7.54
N ILE A 134 6.59 5.12 6.69
CA ILE A 134 6.75 5.24 5.23
C ILE A 134 6.19 6.58 4.75
N ASN A 135 6.75 7.12 3.68
CA ASN A 135 6.35 8.40 3.09
C ASN A 135 5.87 8.17 1.66
N VAL A 136 4.56 8.26 1.48
CA VAL A 136 3.90 7.74 0.28
C VAL A 136 3.01 8.78 -0.37
N MET A 137 2.82 8.65 -1.67
CA MET A 137 1.72 9.28 -2.40
C MET A 137 0.90 8.22 -3.13
N ALA A 138 -0.42 8.37 -3.09
CA ALA A 138 -1.32 7.69 -4.00
C ALA A 138 -1.14 8.27 -5.40
N THR A 139 -1.23 7.43 -6.43
CA THR A 139 -1.03 7.84 -7.83
C THR A 139 -2.33 8.19 -8.53
N ASP A 140 -2.22 8.93 -9.63
CA ASP A 140 -3.29 9.17 -10.61
C ASP A 140 -3.65 7.93 -11.45
N LYS A 141 -2.77 6.92 -11.52
CA LYS A 141 -3.11 5.58 -12.04
C LYS A 141 -3.85 4.77 -10.99
N ASP A 142 -4.87 4.03 -11.39
CA ASP A 142 -5.76 3.29 -10.46
C ASP A 142 -6.36 2.01 -11.04
N ILE A 143 -7.07 1.30 -10.18
CA ILE A 143 -8.00 0.22 -10.55
C ILE A 143 -9.39 0.62 -10.09
N VAL A 144 -10.34 0.41 -10.98
CA VAL A 144 -11.75 0.75 -10.80
C VAL A 144 -12.57 -0.52 -10.94
N PHE A 145 -13.50 -0.72 -10.01
CA PHE A 145 -14.50 -1.78 -10.07
C PHE A 145 -15.89 -1.17 -10.13
N VAL A 146 -16.73 -1.71 -11.00
CA VAL A 146 -18.20 -1.59 -10.93
C VAL A 146 -18.70 -2.87 -10.27
N SER A 147 -19.49 -2.74 -9.21
CA SER A 147 -19.95 -3.91 -8.42
C SER A 147 -21.42 -3.81 -8.06
N ALA A 148 -22.15 -4.93 -8.22
CA ALA A 148 -23.52 -5.10 -7.75
C ALA A 148 -23.59 -6.23 -6.73
N MET A 149 -24.39 -6.04 -5.68
CA MET A 149 -24.67 -7.07 -4.68
C MET A 149 -25.51 -8.20 -5.28
N ARG A 150 -25.30 -9.42 -4.78
CA ARG A 150 -26.09 -10.61 -5.09
C ARG A 150 -26.75 -11.16 -3.82
N ASP A 151 -27.77 -11.99 -4.00
CA ASP A 151 -28.50 -12.62 -2.87
C ASP A 151 -27.89 -13.97 -2.44
N ASP A 152 -26.86 -14.44 -3.16
CA ASP A 152 -26.10 -15.66 -2.87
C ASP A 152 -24.70 -15.33 -2.34
N ASP A 153 -23.81 -16.32 -2.21
CA ASP A 153 -22.42 -16.14 -1.77
C ASP A 153 -21.41 -16.19 -2.94
N GLU A 154 -21.87 -16.08 -4.19
CA GLU A 154 -21.00 -16.15 -5.36
C GLU A 154 -20.35 -14.81 -5.68
N ILE A 155 -19.04 -14.81 -5.92
CA ILE A 155 -18.28 -13.68 -6.43
C ILE A 155 -17.98 -13.95 -7.91
N ARG A 156 -18.58 -13.17 -8.81
CA ARG A 156 -18.35 -13.25 -10.26
C ARG A 156 -17.56 -12.04 -10.70
N ILE A 157 -16.47 -12.28 -11.42
CA ILE A 157 -15.46 -11.27 -11.72
C ILE A 157 -15.19 -11.30 -13.22
N ALA A 158 -15.29 -10.14 -13.85
CA ALA A 158 -14.88 -9.90 -15.22
C ALA A 158 -13.86 -8.74 -15.27
N ASN A 159 -13.05 -8.72 -16.33
CA ASN A 159 -12.12 -7.64 -16.60
C ASN A 159 -12.32 -7.16 -18.04
N VAL A 160 -12.20 -5.85 -18.27
CA VAL A 160 -12.23 -5.28 -19.64
C VAL A 160 -11.01 -5.69 -20.46
N ASP A 161 -9.89 -6.03 -19.80
CA ASP A 161 -8.71 -6.57 -20.43
C ASP A 161 -8.78 -8.10 -20.49
N GLU A 162 -8.84 -8.64 -21.71
CA GLU A 162 -8.95 -10.07 -22.00
C GLU A 162 -7.78 -10.91 -21.47
N ASN A 163 -6.63 -10.28 -21.16
CA ASN A 163 -5.51 -10.96 -20.49
C ASN A 163 -5.87 -11.43 -19.07
N PHE A 164 -6.96 -10.91 -18.49
CA PHE A 164 -7.47 -11.27 -17.17
C PHE A 164 -8.83 -11.96 -17.32
N PRO A 165 -8.85 -13.27 -17.62
CA PRO A 165 -10.09 -13.98 -17.92
C PRO A 165 -11.03 -14.00 -16.72
N ASP A 166 -12.33 -14.09 -17.02
CA ASP A 166 -13.41 -14.17 -16.05
C ASP A 166 -13.17 -15.27 -15.01
N LYS A 167 -13.61 -15.00 -13.78
CA LYS A 167 -13.52 -15.94 -12.65
C LYS A 167 -14.79 -15.92 -11.82
N CYS A 168 -15.08 -17.05 -11.19
CA CYS A 168 -16.14 -17.19 -10.20
C CYS A 168 -15.63 -18.02 -9.02
N PHE A 169 -16.04 -17.68 -7.81
CA PHE A 169 -15.87 -18.51 -6.62
C PHE A 169 -16.99 -18.24 -5.60
N SER A 170 -17.29 -19.23 -4.75
CA SER A 170 -18.21 -19.04 -3.61
C SER A 170 -17.42 -18.79 -2.34
N ILE A 171 -17.89 -17.84 -1.52
CA ILE A 171 -17.25 -17.46 -0.26
C ILE A 171 -17.20 -18.66 0.70
N GLY A 172 -18.34 -19.31 0.93
CA GLY A 172 -18.46 -20.43 1.86
C GLY A 172 -17.64 -21.64 1.41
N LYS A 173 -17.66 -21.98 0.10
CA LYS A 173 -16.84 -23.08 -0.44
C LYS A 173 -15.34 -22.83 -0.30
N THR A 174 -14.91 -21.57 -0.45
CA THR A 174 -13.49 -21.20 -0.36
C THR A 174 -12.99 -21.24 1.09
N LEU A 175 -13.79 -20.81 2.07
CA LEU A 175 -13.47 -20.97 3.49
C LEU A 175 -13.49 -22.43 3.92
N GLY A 176 -14.45 -23.21 3.42
CA GLY A 176 -14.65 -24.59 3.84
C GLY A 176 -15.33 -24.70 5.20
N GLU A 177 -15.62 -25.94 5.60
CA GLU A 177 -16.41 -26.23 6.81
C GLU A 177 -15.60 -26.10 8.11
N LYS A 178 -14.29 -26.31 8.03
CA LYS A 178 -13.39 -26.23 9.18
C LYS A 178 -13.24 -24.78 9.62
N ARG A 179 -13.55 -24.51 10.89
CA ARG A 179 -13.34 -23.20 11.50
C ARG A 179 -11.93 -23.10 12.06
N TYR A 180 -11.31 -21.94 11.87
CA TYR A 180 -9.98 -21.63 12.41
C TYR A 180 -10.12 -20.37 13.26
N GLU A 181 -9.44 -20.35 14.41
CA GLU A 181 -9.39 -19.15 15.24
C GLU A 181 -8.36 -18.14 14.72
N LYS A 182 -7.30 -18.62 14.06
CA LYS A 182 -6.20 -17.80 13.56
C LYS A 182 -6.10 -17.90 12.06
N TRP A 183 -5.98 -16.73 11.43
CA TRP A 183 -5.83 -16.61 9.98
C TRP A 183 -4.64 -17.41 9.43
N LEU A 184 -3.51 -17.43 10.15
CA LEU A 184 -2.33 -18.19 9.73
C LEU A 184 -2.56 -19.71 9.69
N ASP A 185 -3.43 -20.23 10.56
CA ASP A 185 -3.75 -21.66 10.58
C ASP A 185 -4.63 -22.03 9.37
N TYR A 186 -5.53 -21.13 8.96
CA TYR A 186 -6.28 -21.28 7.70
C TYR A 186 -5.35 -21.25 6.49
N LEU A 187 -4.40 -20.30 6.44
CA LEU A 187 -3.44 -20.19 5.34
C LEU A 187 -2.46 -21.37 5.26
N ALA A 188 -2.21 -22.06 6.38
CA ALA A 188 -1.35 -23.23 6.45
C ALA A 188 -2.08 -24.53 6.11
N ASP A 189 -3.40 -24.51 5.91
CA ASP A 189 -4.16 -25.70 5.56
C ASP A 189 -3.77 -26.23 4.18
N GLU A 190 -3.53 -27.54 4.08
CA GLU A 190 -3.06 -28.19 2.86
C GLU A 190 -3.97 -27.93 1.65
N ARG A 191 -5.28 -27.80 1.88
CA ARG A 191 -6.24 -27.46 0.82
C ARG A 191 -5.96 -26.08 0.23
N VAL A 192 -5.76 -25.08 1.10
CA VAL A 192 -5.50 -23.69 0.70
C VAL A 192 -4.16 -23.58 0.00
N VAL A 193 -3.12 -24.22 0.56
CA VAL A 193 -1.77 -24.25 -0.04
C VAL A 193 -1.81 -24.87 -1.43
N LYS A 194 -2.50 -26.00 -1.59
CA LYS A 194 -2.64 -26.69 -2.87
C LYS A 194 -3.42 -25.86 -3.89
N GLU A 195 -4.55 -25.27 -3.50
CA GLU A 195 -5.35 -24.40 -4.38
C GLU A 195 -4.52 -23.23 -4.92
N LEU A 196 -3.72 -22.60 -4.05
CA LEU A 196 -2.85 -21.50 -4.46
C LEU A 196 -1.75 -21.95 -5.42
N ALA A 197 -1.12 -23.09 -5.18
CA ALA A 197 -0.12 -23.67 -6.07
C ALA A 197 -0.73 -23.98 -7.45
N ASP A 198 -1.90 -24.62 -7.47
CA ASP A 198 -2.60 -25.01 -8.70
C ASP A 198 -3.09 -23.78 -9.50
N SER A 199 -3.42 -22.68 -8.81
CA SER A 199 -3.88 -21.44 -9.44
C SER A 199 -2.77 -20.61 -10.13
N ASN A 200 -1.49 -20.97 -9.93
CA ASN A 200 -0.32 -20.36 -10.56
C ASN A 200 -0.33 -18.81 -10.59
N GLY A 201 -0.67 -18.17 -9.47
CA GLY A 201 -0.69 -16.71 -9.37
C GLY A 201 -1.87 -16.03 -10.06
N CYS A 202 -3.01 -16.72 -10.22
CA CYS A 202 -4.24 -16.17 -10.79
C CYS A 202 -4.67 -14.86 -10.12
N TRP A 203 -5.04 -13.87 -10.93
CA TRP A 203 -5.39 -12.52 -10.46
C TRP A 203 -6.60 -12.51 -9.51
N SER A 204 -7.55 -13.44 -9.66
CA SER A 204 -8.69 -13.57 -8.75
C SER A 204 -8.31 -13.91 -7.31
N ASN A 205 -7.09 -14.41 -7.06
CA ASN A 205 -6.62 -14.64 -5.70
C ASN A 205 -6.49 -13.33 -4.90
N TYR A 206 -6.26 -12.19 -5.57
CA TYR A 206 -6.29 -10.88 -4.92
C TYR A 206 -7.69 -10.47 -4.51
N ILE A 207 -8.71 -10.78 -5.32
CA ILE A 207 -10.12 -10.58 -4.93
C ILE A 207 -10.48 -11.52 -3.76
N LYS A 208 -10.14 -12.81 -3.85
CA LYS A 208 -10.33 -13.78 -2.76
C LYS A 208 -9.68 -13.30 -1.47
N SER A 209 -8.46 -12.75 -1.55
CA SER A 209 -7.72 -12.29 -0.38
C SER A 209 -8.49 -11.26 0.45
N ALA A 210 -9.20 -10.32 -0.19
CA ALA A 210 -10.03 -9.33 0.47
C ALA A 210 -11.34 -9.95 0.98
N VAL A 211 -12.08 -10.65 0.11
CA VAL A 211 -13.42 -11.20 0.44
C VAL A 211 -13.35 -12.25 1.53
N ILE A 212 -12.41 -13.20 1.43
CA ILE A 212 -12.29 -14.31 2.37
C ILE A 212 -11.79 -13.82 3.72
N LYS A 213 -10.84 -12.86 3.75
CA LYS A 213 -10.40 -12.26 5.01
C LYS A 213 -11.51 -11.45 5.67
N ALA A 214 -12.29 -10.69 4.90
CA ALA A 214 -13.45 -10.00 5.45
C ALA A 214 -14.44 -10.99 6.06
N GLN A 215 -14.82 -12.06 5.33
CA GLN A 215 -15.72 -13.09 5.85
C GLN A 215 -15.14 -13.79 7.08
N PHE A 216 -13.83 -14.07 7.11
CA PHE A 216 -13.17 -14.72 8.23
C PHE A 216 -13.31 -13.93 9.54
N GLU A 217 -13.34 -12.60 9.45
CA GLU A 217 -13.44 -11.68 10.58
C GLU A 217 -14.89 -11.23 10.86
N THR A 218 -15.86 -11.70 10.07
CA THR A 218 -17.28 -11.36 10.24
C THR A 218 -18.12 -12.62 10.47
N GLU A 219 -18.92 -12.63 11.53
CA GLU A 219 -19.81 -13.77 11.83
C GLU A 219 -20.99 -13.88 10.88
N THR A 220 -21.51 -12.74 10.39
CA THR A 220 -22.61 -12.73 9.44
C THR A 220 -22.10 -13.16 8.06
N PRO A 221 -22.79 -14.08 7.37
CA PRO A 221 -22.47 -14.42 5.99
C PRO A 221 -22.53 -13.18 5.10
N LEU A 222 -21.45 -12.93 4.37
CA LEU A 222 -21.37 -11.91 3.35
C LEU A 222 -22.15 -12.36 2.11
N CYS A 223 -22.83 -11.41 1.49
CA CYS A 223 -23.40 -11.53 0.17
C CYS A 223 -22.30 -11.51 -0.90
N GLY A 224 -22.57 -12.26 -1.96
CA GLY A 224 -21.82 -12.30 -3.21
C GLY A 224 -21.96 -11.01 -4.00
N MET A 225 -21.17 -10.90 -5.07
CA MET A 225 -21.08 -9.71 -5.90
C MET A 225 -20.82 -10.08 -7.36
N ASP A 226 -21.47 -9.38 -8.28
CA ASP A 226 -21.03 -9.29 -9.67
C ASP A 226 -20.09 -8.09 -9.79
N MET A 227 -18.90 -8.29 -10.38
CA MET A 227 -17.83 -7.30 -10.41
C MET A 227 -17.20 -7.20 -11.80
N ALA A 228 -17.06 -5.99 -12.33
CA ALA A 228 -16.28 -5.71 -13.54
C ALA A 228 -15.13 -4.75 -13.21
N ALA A 229 -13.93 -5.03 -13.71
CA ALA A 229 -12.72 -4.28 -13.42
C ALA A 229 -12.12 -3.59 -14.65
N SER A 230 -11.55 -2.40 -14.45
CA SER A 230 -10.65 -1.72 -15.39
C SER A 230 -9.47 -1.11 -14.63
N GLY A 231 -8.24 -1.26 -15.12
CA GLY A 231 -7.04 -0.77 -14.44
C GLY A 231 -6.05 -0.09 -15.39
N THR A 232 -5.41 0.98 -14.92
CA THR A 232 -4.32 1.69 -15.65
C THR A 232 -2.98 1.61 -14.93
N ILE A 233 -2.91 0.91 -13.80
CA ILE A 233 -1.64 0.69 -13.08
C ILE A 233 -0.83 -0.36 -13.88
N PRO A 234 0.42 -0.04 -14.29
CA PRO A 234 1.27 -1.00 -14.99
C PRO A 234 1.45 -2.30 -14.20
N VAL A 235 1.21 -3.43 -14.86
CA VAL A 235 1.27 -4.77 -14.24
C VAL A 235 2.71 -5.13 -13.87
N ALA A 236 2.91 -5.70 -12.68
CA ALA A 236 4.21 -6.18 -12.19
C ALA A 236 5.32 -5.11 -12.12
N ALA A 237 4.93 -3.84 -12.04
CA ALA A 237 5.83 -2.68 -12.04
C ALA A 237 6.25 -2.22 -10.62
N GLY A 238 5.98 -2.99 -9.56
CA GLY A 238 6.25 -2.54 -8.19
C GLY A 238 5.37 -1.37 -7.70
N LEU A 239 4.38 -0.95 -8.49
CA LEU A 239 3.37 0.08 -8.18
C LEU A 239 2.11 -0.43 -7.46
N SER A 240 2.18 -1.67 -6.96
CA SER A 240 1.14 -2.32 -6.15
C SER A 240 -0.22 -2.45 -6.82
N SER A 241 -0.24 -2.83 -8.11
CA SER A 241 -1.49 -3.19 -8.79
C SER A 241 -2.25 -4.31 -8.05
N SER A 242 -1.55 -5.24 -7.38
CA SER A 242 -2.20 -6.27 -6.57
C SER A 242 -2.92 -5.71 -5.35
N SER A 243 -2.22 -4.94 -4.50
CA SER A 243 -2.81 -4.34 -3.31
C SER A 243 -3.90 -3.34 -3.66
N SER A 244 -3.82 -2.69 -4.83
CA SER A 244 -4.88 -1.84 -5.36
C SER A 244 -6.17 -2.61 -5.62
N ILE A 245 -6.09 -3.83 -6.19
CA ILE A 245 -7.24 -4.75 -6.30
C ILE A 245 -7.78 -5.08 -4.90
N VAL A 246 -6.90 -5.47 -3.96
CA VAL A 246 -7.32 -5.83 -2.58
C VAL A 246 -8.10 -4.69 -1.93
N VAL A 247 -7.59 -3.45 -2.00
CA VAL A 247 -8.25 -2.27 -1.45
C VAL A 247 -9.57 -1.99 -2.17
N ALA A 248 -9.61 -1.96 -3.50
CA ALA A 248 -10.85 -1.66 -4.24
C ALA A 248 -11.95 -2.69 -3.97
N VAL A 249 -11.58 -3.97 -3.85
CA VAL A 249 -12.51 -5.05 -3.51
C VAL A 249 -12.95 -4.94 -2.05
N MET A 250 -12.04 -4.64 -1.11
CA MET A 250 -12.40 -4.45 0.29
C MET A 250 -13.37 -3.28 0.47
N GLU A 251 -13.17 -2.16 -0.25
CA GLU A 251 -14.15 -1.06 -0.28
C GLU A 251 -15.53 -1.55 -0.75
N ALA A 252 -15.59 -2.40 -1.79
CA ALA A 252 -16.84 -2.93 -2.31
C ALA A 252 -17.52 -3.88 -1.32
N VAL A 253 -16.74 -4.77 -0.69
CA VAL A 253 -17.23 -5.69 0.35
C VAL A 253 -17.82 -4.90 1.51
N VAL A 254 -17.09 -3.92 2.03
CA VAL A 254 -17.50 -3.10 3.16
C VAL A 254 -18.77 -2.32 2.84
N ALA A 255 -18.83 -1.67 1.68
CA ALA A 255 -19.98 -0.87 1.27
C ALA A 255 -21.24 -1.72 1.04
N LEU A 256 -21.14 -2.79 0.23
CA LEU A 256 -22.31 -3.59 -0.14
C LEU A 256 -22.81 -4.48 1.00
N ASN A 257 -21.91 -5.00 1.84
CA ASN A 257 -22.30 -5.80 3.01
C ASN A 257 -22.56 -4.95 4.27
N GLY A 258 -22.44 -3.62 4.16
CA GLY A 258 -22.65 -2.67 5.26
C GLY A 258 -21.82 -3.00 6.50
N LEU A 259 -20.53 -3.30 6.31
CA LEU A 259 -19.58 -3.53 7.38
C LEU A 259 -19.14 -2.17 7.97
N ASN A 260 -18.93 -2.12 9.28
CA ASN A 260 -18.48 -0.91 9.96
C ASN A 260 -17.05 -1.09 10.43
N LEU A 261 -16.10 -0.62 9.62
CA LEU A 261 -14.66 -0.72 9.90
C LEU A 261 -14.05 0.68 10.03
N SER A 262 -13.20 0.86 11.03
CA SER A 262 -12.25 1.99 11.05
C SER A 262 -11.21 1.84 9.95
N ASP A 263 -10.56 2.94 9.56
CA ASP A 263 -9.45 2.90 8.58
C ASP A 263 -8.35 1.93 9.00
N LYS A 264 -8.05 1.87 10.31
CA LYS A 264 -7.06 0.94 10.87
C LYS A 264 -7.46 -0.52 10.66
N GLU A 265 -8.71 -0.87 10.95
CA GLU A 265 -9.22 -2.23 10.74
C GLU A 265 -9.21 -2.57 9.26
N PHE A 266 -9.73 -1.68 8.41
CA PHE A 266 -9.71 -1.85 6.95
C PHE A 266 -8.30 -2.15 6.42
N ILE A 267 -7.31 -1.34 6.81
CA ILE A 267 -5.92 -1.48 6.36
C ILE A 267 -5.31 -2.80 6.84
N ASN A 268 -5.58 -3.19 8.09
CA ASN A 268 -5.10 -4.46 8.64
C ASN A 268 -5.73 -5.65 7.92
N LEU A 269 -7.04 -5.62 7.66
CA LEU A 269 -7.72 -6.67 6.91
C LEU A 269 -7.17 -6.81 5.49
N CYS A 270 -6.86 -5.70 4.81
CA CYS A 270 -6.25 -5.76 3.49
C CYS A 270 -4.83 -6.37 3.55
N GLY A 271 -3.98 -5.89 4.45
CA GLY A 271 -2.60 -6.36 4.59
C GLY A 271 -2.49 -7.84 4.97
N GLU A 272 -3.26 -8.27 5.96
CA GLU A 272 -3.32 -9.68 6.36
C GLU A 272 -4.05 -10.54 5.33
N GLY A 273 -5.08 -9.99 4.67
CA GLY A 273 -5.80 -10.64 3.60
C GLY A 273 -4.88 -11.02 2.47
N GLU A 274 -4.02 -10.10 2.00
CA GLU A 274 -3.07 -10.36 0.91
C GLU A 274 -2.07 -11.48 1.25
N TRP A 275 -1.89 -11.87 2.52
CA TRP A 275 -1.12 -13.07 2.88
C TRP A 275 -1.72 -14.36 2.29
N PHE A 276 -2.99 -14.35 1.88
CA PHE A 276 -3.63 -15.40 1.11
C PHE A 276 -2.86 -15.70 -0.19
N VAL A 277 -2.23 -14.72 -0.83
CA VAL A 277 -1.44 -14.98 -2.06
C VAL A 277 -0.02 -15.46 -1.78
N GLY A 278 0.32 -15.71 -0.51
CA GLY A 278 1.60 -16.27 -0.08
C GLY A 278 2.69 -15.25 0.21
N SER A 279 2.48 -13.96 0.00
CA SER A 279 3.36 -12.89 0.49
C SER A 279 3.22 -12.74 2.01
N ARG A 280 4.28 -12.25 2.68
CA ARG A 280 4.25 -11.92 4.12
C ARG A 280 4.73 -10.48 4.33
N GLY A 281 4.22 -9.57 3.49
CA GLY A 281 4.49 -8.14 3.57
C GLY A 281 3.69 -7.45 4.67
N GLY A 282 3.97 -6.18 4.91
CA GLY A 282 3.17 -5.33 5.79
C GLY A 282 1.94 -4.74 5.09
N ALA A 283 1.33 -3.75 5.73
CA ALA A 283 0.13 -3.07 5.23
C ALA A 283 0.42 -1.72 4.57
N GLY A 284 1.68 -1.40 4.29
CA GLY A 284 2.11 -0.09 3.79
C GLY A 284 1.41 0.35 2.51
N ASP A 285 1.31 -0.56 1.54
CA ASP A 285 0.66 -0.28 0.25
C ASP A 285 -0.83 0.04 0.43
N HIS A 286 -1.53 -0.79 1.22
CA HIS A 286 -2.95 -0.63 1.53
C HIS A 286 -3.23 0.68 2.25
N ALA A 287 -2.39 1.02 3.23
CA ALA A 287 -2.48 2.27 3.96
C ALA A 287 -2.23 3.49 3.06
N ALA A 288 -1.26 3.41 2.14
CA ALA A 288 -0.99 4.46 1.17
C ALA A 288 -2.20 4.72 0.26
N MET A 289 -2.85 3.64 -0.19
CA MET A 289 -4.04 3.72 -1.04
C MET A 289 -5.24 4.25 -0.29
N LYS A 290 -5.48 3.79 0.95
CA LYS A 290 -6.62 4.24 1.76
C LYS A 290 -6.48 5.70 2.23
N CYS A 291 -5.30 6.07 2.71
CA CYS A 291 -5.06 7.37 3.36
C CYS A 291 -4.45 8.43 2.42
N GLY A 292 -4.31 8.13 1.13
CA GLY A 292 -3.75 9.05 0.13
C GLY A 292 -4.51 10.38 0.07
N LYS A 293 -3.78 11.47 -0.10
CA LYS A 293 -4.33 12.83 -0.22
C LYS A 293 -3.81 13.48 -1.49
N ALA A 294 -4.73 14.07 -2.26
CA ALA A 294 -4.37 14.77 -3.49
C ALA A 294 -3.31 15.85 -3.23
N ASN A 295 -2.29 15.94 -4.08
CA ASN A 295 -1.17 16.87 -3.96
C ASN A 295 -0.36 16.78 -2.66
N ARG A 296 -0.37 15.64 -1.96
CA ARG A 296 0.38 15.48 -0.72
C ARG A 296 1.15 14.16 -0.64
N ILE A 297 2.27 14.22 0.05
CA ILE A 297 2.96 13.04 0.59
C ILE A 297 2.42 12.82 2.00
N VAL A 298 2.09 11.57 2.34
CA VAL A 298 1.54 11.19 3.64
C VAL A 298 2.54 10.31 4.36
N HIS A 299 2.81 10.64 5.63
CA HIS A 299 3.58 9.79 6.53
C HIS A 299 2.66 8.78 7.20
N LEU A 300 3.03 7.51 7.18
CA LEU A 300 2.24 6.41 7.77
C LEU A 300 3.14 5.58 8.68
N GLY A 301 2.73 5.37 9.93
CA GLY A 301 3.43 4.52 10.90
C GLY A 301 2.70 3.20 11.14
N PHE A 302 3.43 2.17 11.58
CA PHE A 302 2.91 0.80 11.76
C PHE A 302 3.24 0.23 13.14
N LYS A 303 2.45 -0.73 13.64
CA LYS A 303 2.66 -1.40 14.95
C LYS A 303 2.77 -0.43 16.15
N PRO A 304 1.70 0.28 16.55
CA PRO A 304 0.36 0.31 15.95
C PRO A 304 0.29 1.22 14.72
N PHE A 305 -0.75 1.04 13.90
CA PHE A 305 -1.01 1.93 12.77
C PHE A 305 -1.25 3.37 13.26
N THR A 306 -0.61 4.34 12.60
CA THR A 306 -0.80 5.77 12.83
C THR A 306 -0.83 6.51 11.50
N LEU A 307 -1.86 7.35 11.32
CA LEU A 307 -1.89 8.33 10.25
C LEU A 307 -1.08 9.54 10.70
N GLY A 308 0.13 9.69 10.17
CA GLY A 308 1.03 10.78 10.51
C GLY A 308 0.70 12.08 9.77
N GLU A 309 1.65 13.00 9.83
CA GLU A 309 1.56 14.26 9.09
C GLU A 309 1.55 14.05 7.57
N SER A 310 1.15 15.09 6.84
CA SER A 310 1.26 15.10 5.38
C SER A 310 1.87 16.42 4.94
N ALA A 311 2.68 16.40 3.89
CA ALA A 311 3.36 17.56 3.33
C ALA A 311 2.81 17.83 1.93
N ALA A 312 2.65 19.11 1.57
CA ALA A 312 2.26 19.48 0.22
C ALA A 312 3.38 19.07 -0.76
N PHE A 313 3.00 18.46 -1.88
CA PHE A 313 3.94 18.15 -2.94
C PHE A 313 4.00 19.34 -3.90
N SER A 314 5.17 19.97 -4.00
CA SER A 314 5.38 21.19 -4.79
C SER A 314 5.17 20.96 -6.29
N ASP A 315 4.41 21.84 -6.94
CA ASP A 315 4.16 21.82 -8.39
C ASP A 315 5.42 22.06 -9.24
N ARG A 316 6.55 22.43 -8.62
CA ARG A 316 7.84 22.54 -9.31
C ARG A 316 8.48 21.19 -9.60
N TYR A 317 8.07 20.15 -8.88
CA TYR A 317 8.62 18.81 -9.00
C TYR A 317 7.57 17.84 -9.51
N ALA A 318 8.06 16.74 -10.06
CA ALA A 318 7.26 15.61 -10.49
C ALA A 318 7.94 14.32 -10.09
N VAL A 319 7.17 13.24 -10.13
CA VAL A 319 7.69 11.89 -9.95
C VAL A 319 7.63 11.19 -11.31
N ILE A 320 8.77 10.71 -11.79
CA ILE A 320 8.80 9.75 -12.91
C ILE A 320 8.92 8.36 -12.32
N VAL A 321 8.09 7.45 -12.81
CA VAL A 321 8.27 6.01 -12.57
C VAL A 321 8.65 5.35 -13.88
N ALA A 322 9.80 4.68 -13.88
CA ALA A 322 10.34 3.97 -15.04
C ALA A 322 10.36 2.46 -14.77
N ASN A 323 9.64 1.70 -15.59
CA ASN A 323 9.67 0.23 -15.53
C ASN A 323 10.99 -0.30 -16.07
N SER A 324 11.71 -1.11 -15.30
CA SER A 324 12.95 -1.75 -15.77
C SER A 324 12.71 -2.80 -16.85
N MET A 325 11.46 -3.22 -17.07
CA MET A 325 11.02 -4.37 -17.88
C MET A 325 11.53 -5.72 -17.37
N LEU A 326 12.30 -5.72 -16.28
CA LEU A 326 12.59 -6.93 -15.54
C LEU A 326 11.39 -7.27 -14.69
N LYS A 327 10.69 -8.33 -15.10
CA LYS A 327 9.71 -8.95 -14.22
C LYS A 327 10.46 -9.44 -13.00
N ALA A 328 10.07 -8.94 -11.83
CA ALA A 328 10.29 -9.66 -10.59
C ALA A 328 9.52 -10.97 -10.76
N LYS A 329 10.17 -11.99 -11.32
CA LYS A 329 9.55 -13.30 -11.50
C LYS A 329 9.16 -13.72 -10.10
N LYS A 330 7.87 -13.70 -9.79
CA LYS A 330 7.27 -14.31 -8.59
C LYS A 330 7.42 -15.85 -8.63
N SER A 331 8.55 -16.33 -9.15
CA SER A 331 9.08 -17.68 -8.96
C SER A 331 9.53 -17.84 -7.53
N GLU A 332 9.56 -19.07 -7.05
CA GLU A 332 10.01 -19.49 -5.72
C GLU A 332 11.22 -18.67 -5.23
N GLY A 333 12.25 -18.49 -6.07
CA GLY A 333 13.48 -17.78 -5.70
C GLY A 333 13.36 -16.29 -5.34
N SER A 334 12.40 -15.51 -5.89
CA SER A 334 12.27 -14.09 -5.50
C SER A 334 11.55 -13.93 -4.17
N LYS A 335 10.55 -14.80 -3.92
CA LYS A 335 9.83 -14.89 -2.65
C LYS A 335 10.78 -15.34 -1.55
N ASP A 336 11.61 -16.35 -1.83
CA ASP A 336 12.61 -16.85 -0.89
C ASP A 336 13.61 -15.76 -0.49
N LYS A 337 14.13 -15.00 -1.47
CA LYS A 337 15.04 -13.87 -1.20
C LYS A 337 14.40 -12.80 -0.33
N PHE A 338 13.18 -12.36 -0.66
CA PHE A 338 12.46 -11.37 0.14
C PHE A 338 12.24 -11.86 1.58
N ASN A 339 11.72 -13.07 1.74
CA ASN A 339 11.45 -13.66 3.05
C ASN A 339 12.74 -13.92 3.85
N ALA A 340 13.86 -14.23 3.20
CA ALA A 340 15.16 -14.36 3.86
C ALA A 340 15.67 -13.03 4.43
N LYS A 341 15.43 -11.90 3.75
CA LYS A 341 15.76 -10.55 4.28
C LYS A 341 14.86 -10.18 5.46
N VAL A 342 13.56 -10.47 5.35
CA VAL A 342 12.62 -10.33 6.48
C VAL A 342 13.08 -11.16 7.68
N ALA A 343 13.55 -12.40 7.44
CA ALA A 343 14.10 -13.27 8.49
C ALA A 343 15.39 -12.72 9.10
N ALA A 344 16.30 -12.16 8.30
CA ALA A 344 17.52 -11.52 8.80
C ALA A 344 17.21 -10.37 9.78
N TYR A 345 16.20 -9.54 9.49
CA TYR A 345 15.72 -8.55 10.46
C TYR A 345 15.22 -9.17 11.78
N GLU A 346 14.43 -10.25 11.71
CA GLU A 346 13.93 -10.93 12.93
C GLU A 346 15.11 -11.40 13.78
N PHE A 347 16.09 -12.06 13.16
CA PHE A 347 17.23 -12.63 13.88
C PHE A 347 18.09 -11.53 14.50
N ALA A 348 18.39 -10.47 13.74
CA ALA A 348 19.09 -9.31 14.25
C ALA A 348 18.35 -8.69 15.45
N PHE A 349 17.03 -8.50 15.34
CA PHE A 349 16.24 -7.90 16.41
C PHE A 349 16.17 -8.77 17.66
N MET A 350 15.95 -10.08 17.51
CA MET A 350 15.94 -11.03 18.64
C MET A 350 17.28 -11.04 19.38
N LEU A 351 18.40 -11.01 18.64
CA LEU A 351 19.74 -10.92 19.23
C LEU A 351 19.95 -9.59 19.95
N ILE A 352 19.57 -8.47 19.34
CA ILE A 352 19.69 -7.14 19.96
C ILE A 352 18.88 -7.08 21.26
N LYS A 353 17.63 -7.55 21.27
CA LYS A 353 16.80 -7.58 22.49
C LYS A 353 17.42 -8.44 23.60
N ARG A 354 18.06 -9.55 23.23
CA ARG A 354 18.74 -10.44 24.18
C ARG A 354 20.02 -9.80 24.75
N LEU A 355 20.82 -9.15 23.91
CA LEU A 355 22.10 -8.55 24.30
C LEU A 355 21.93 -7.22 25.03
N PHE A 356 20.84 -6.49 24.75
CA PHE A 356 20.57 -5.15 25.26
C PHE A 356 19.16 -5.04 25.87
N PRO A 357 18.81 -5.86 26.89
CA PRO A 357 17.47 -5.86 27.47
C PRO A 357 17.09 -4.52 28.13
N ASP A 358 18.08 -3.79 28.66
CA ASP A 358 17.89 -2.52 29.39
C ASP A 358 17.33 -1.40 28.51
N TYR A 359 17.47 -1.49 27.18
CA TYR A 359 16.89 -0.53 26.25
C TYR A 359 15.38 -0.70 26.08
N GLY A 360 14.80 -1.84 26.47
CA GLY A 360 13.35 -2.05 26.43
C GLY A 360 12.71 -2.00 25.03
N PHE A 361 13.46 -2.32 23.96
CA PHE A 361 12.94 -2.24 22.60
C PHE A 361 11.70 -3.13 22.38
N VAL A 362 10.62 -2.50 21.91
CA VAL A 362 9.37 -3.17 21.58
C VAL A 362 9.38 -3.57 20.11
N GLU A 363 9.63 -2.60 19.23
CA GLU A 363 9.74 -2.77 17.77
C GLU A 363 11.15 -2.45 17.27
N PHE A 364 11.53 -2.99 16.12
CA PHE A 364 12.87 -2.79 15.56
C PHE A 364 13.18 -1.31 15.29
N ARG A 365 12.17 -0.52 14.88
CA ARG A 365 12.30 0.94 14.70
C ARG A 365 12.83 1.67 15.95
N ASP A 366 12.62 1.12 17.15
CA ASP A 366 12.95 1.83 18.38
C ASP A 366 14.48 1.98 18.54
N ILE A 367 15.25 1.13 17.86
CA ILE A 367 16.72 1.26 17.78
C ILE A 367 17.11 2.56 17.07
N ALA A 368 16.33 3.03 16.08
CA ALA A 368 16.59 4.27 15.35
C ALA A 368 16.48 5.54 16.22
N LYS A 369 15.84 5.42 17.40
CA LYS A 369 15.67 6.52 18.37
C LYS A 369 16.85 6.64 19.34
N VAL A 370 17.75 5.66 19.38
CA VAL A 370 18.90 5.65 20.28
C VAL A 370 19.83 6.83 19.96
N ARG A 371 20.24 7.54 21.00
CA ARG A 371 21.23 8.63 20.93
C ARG A 371 22.23 8.49 22.07
N PRO A 372 23.50 8.90 21.87
CA PRO A 372 24.11 9.31 20.60
C PRO A 372 24.13 8.18 19.54
N TYR A 373 24.32 8.50 18.26
CA TYR A 373 24.36 7.49 17.18
C TYR A 373 25.50 6.49 17.36
N SER A 374 26.57 6.86 18.05
CA SER A 374 27.64 5.93 18.46
C SER A 374 27.12 4.69 19.19
N GLU A 375 26.04 4.79 19.97
CA GLU A 375 25.43 3.64 20.63
C GLU A 375 24.71 2.69 19.65
N ILE A 376 24.15 3.21 18.55
CA ILE A 376 23.59 2.35 17.48
C ILE A 376 24.69 1.49 16.87
N TYR A 377 25.84 2.09 16.56
CA TYR A 377 26.97 1.35 15.98
C TYR A 377 27.54 0.33 16.97
N ARG A 378 27.57 0.64 18.26
CA ARG A 378 27.92 -0.32 19.33
C ARG A 378 26.94 -1.50 19.38
N ILE A 379 25.63 -1.24 19.28
CA ILE A 379 24.60 -2.28 19.25
C ILE A 379 24.79 -3.18 18.03
N LEU A 380 25.03 -2.60 16.85
CA LEU A 380 25.26 -3.34 15.60
C LEU A 380 26.54 -4.19 15.67
N LYS A 381 27.61 -3.68 16.29
CA LYS A 381 28.88 -4.42 16.43
C LYS A 381 28.72 -5.65 17.33
N ALA A 382 27.80 -5.63 18.29
CA ALA A 382 27.59 -6.75 19.21
C ALA A 382 26.87 -7.95 18.59
N ILE A 383 26.21 -7.81 17.44
CA ILE A 383 25.64 -8.94 16.69
C ILE A 383 26.62 -9.44 15.61
N PRO A 384 26.55 -10.71 15.19
CA PRO A 384 27.40 -11.22 14.11
C PRO A 384 27.14 -10.51 12.78
N GLU A 385 28.16 -10.35 11.94
CA GLU A 385 27.99 -9.84 10.57
C GLU A 385 27.00 -10.69 9.78
N THR A 386 27.28 -12.00 9.72
CA THR A 386 26.46 -12.98 9.02
C THR A 386 26.28 -14.23 9.87
N VAL A 387 25.21 -14.98 9.64
CA VAL A 387 24.92 -16.23 10.36
C VAL A 387 24.35 -17.30 9.42
N THR A 388 24.66 -18.56 9.68
CA THR A 388 23.97 -19.69 9.03
C THR A 388 22.67 -20.02 9.78
N ARG A 389 21.75 -20.73 9.12
CA ARG A 389 20.50 -21.21 9.77
C ARG A 389 20.76 -22.01 11.06
N GLY A 390 21.80 -22.85 11.06
CA GLY A 390 22.21 -23.62 12.24
C GLY A 390 22.73 -22.73 13.37
N ALA A 391 23.52 -21.70 13.03
CA ALA A 391 24.03 -20.74 14.02
C ALA A 391 22.91 -19.92 14.67
N VAL A 392 21.88 -19.52 13.91
CA VAL A 392 20.70 -18.81 14.47
C VAL A 392 20.04 -19.63 15.58
N LEU A 393 19.81 -20.94 15.36
CA LEU A 393 19.22 -21.82 16.37
C LEU A 393 20.08 -21.94 17.63
N ALA A 394 21.41 -21.95 17.48
CA ALA A 394 22.33 -22.02 18.60
C ALA A 394 22.40 -20.72 19.40
N LEU A 395 22.27 -19.57 18.73
CA LEU A 395 22.31 -18.24 19.35
C LEU A 395 20.98 -17.84 20.01
N LEU A 396 19.86 -18.37 19.52
CA LEU A 396 18.50 -18.02 19.95
C LEU A 396 17.66 -19.26 20.34
N PRO A 397 18.15 -20.16 21.22
CA PRO A 397 17.44 -21.39 21.56
C PRO A 397 16.05 -21.16 22.17
N GLU A 398 15.85 -20.05 22.87
CA GLU A 398 14.57 -19.65 23.46
C GLU A 398 13.49 -19.30 22.42
N TYR A 399 13.88 -18.99 21.17
CA TYR A 399 12.95 -18.66 20.07
C TYR A 399 12.64 -19.85 19.15
N LYS A 400 12.99 -21.09 19.53
CA LYS A 400 12.93 -22.28 18.66
C LYS A 400 11.65 -22.43 17.84
N GLU A 401 10.47 -22.30 18.46
CA GLU A 401 9.21 -22.47 17.73
C GLU A 401 8.93 -21.33 16.75
N ARG A 402 9.30 -20.09 17.11
CA ARG A 402 9.20 -18.94 16.20
C ARG A 402 10.18 -19.08 15.04
N LEU A 403 11.39 -19.56 15.28
CA LEU A 403 12.40 -19.81 14.25
C LEU A 403 11.93 -20.86 13.26
N LYS A 404 11.28 -21.95 13.71
CA LYS A 404 10.67 -22.95 12.80
C LYS A 404 9.65 -22.31 11.85
N GLN A 405 8.77 -21.44 12.37
CA GLN A 405 7.80 -20.73 11.54
C GLN A 405 8.49 -19.84 10.50
N ILE A 406 9.52 -19.10 10.91
CA ILE A 406 10.29 -18.22 10.01
C ILE A 406 11.00 -19.06 8.94
N PHE A 407 11.67 -20.16 9.30
CA PHE A 407 12.38 -21.01 8.35
C PHE A 407 11.47 -21.69 7.33
N ALA A 408 10.20 -21.93 7.66
CA ALA A 408 9.22 -22.49 6.73
C ALA A 408 8.79 -21.51 5.63
N THR A 409 9.13 -20.22 5.74
CA THR A 409 8.74 -19.20 4.75
C THR A 409 9.66 -19.13 3.55
N HIS A 410 10.87 -19.71 3.61
CA HIS A 410 11.86 -19.60 2.54
C HIS A 410 12.91 -20.73 2.54
N ILE A 411 13.45 -20.99 1.36
CA ILE A 411 14.67 -21.78 1.18
C ILE A 411 15.86 -21.06 1.84
N ALA A 412 16.65 -21.78 2.63
CA ALA A 412 17.78 -21.18 3.36
C ALA A 412 18.81 -20.60 2.39
N PRO A 413 19.24 -19.33 2.55
CA PRO A 413 20.48 -18.86 1.93
C PRO A 413 21.68 -19.51 2.63
N ASP A 414 22.86 -19.41 2.01
CA ASP A 414 24.12 -19.85 2.61
C ASP A 414 24.36 -19.16 3.96
N VAL A 415 24.11 -17.85 4.00
CA VAL A 415 24.17 -17.01 5.20
C VAL A 415 23.09 -15.93 5.16
N TYR A 416 22.64 -15.52 6.34
CA TYR A 416 21.84 -14.31 6.56
C TYR A 416 22.79 -13.16 6.93
N ASP A 417 22.74 -12.05 6.20
CA ASP A 417 23.44 -10.81 6.56
C ASP A 417 22.62 -10.05 7.60
N LEU A 418 23.10 -10.03 8.85
CA LEU A 418 22.38 -9.40 9.95
C LEU A 418 22.73 -7.92 10.07
N ARG A 419 24.02 -7.57 10.05
CA ARG A 419 24.45 -6.18 10.26
C ARG A 419 24.09 -5.29 9.07
N GLY A 420 24.26 -5.78 7.84
CA GLY A 420 23.90 -5.03 6.62
C GLY A 420 22.42 -4.67 6.60
N VAL A 421 21.57 -5.67 6.83
CA VAL A 421 20.11 -5.50 6.87
C VAL A 421 19.68 -4.64 8.05
N ALA A 422 20.26 -4.85 9.24
CA ALA A 422 19.92 -4.06 10.42
C ALA A 422 20.31 -2.58 10.26
N LEU A 423 21.53 -2.29 9.78
CA LEU A 423 21.97 -0.92 9.52
C LEU A 423 21.09 -0.26 8.46
N TYR A 424 20.74 -0.95 7.37
CA TYR A 424 19.80 -0.43 6.37
C TYR A 424 18.49 -0.01 7.03
N GLY A 425 17.83 -0.91 7.77
CA GLY A 425 16.51 -0.63 8.34
C GLY A 425 16.52 0.46 9.39
N ILE A 426 17.55 0.53 10.23
CA ILE A 426 17.69 1.61 11.22
C ILE A 426 17.86 2.95 10.51
N SER A 427 18.76 3.00 9.52
CA SER A 427 19.03 4.22 8.74
C SER A 427 17.80 4.67 7.97
N GLU A 428 17.06 3.73 7.40
CA GLU A 428 15.83 3.97 6.65
C GLU A 428 14.69 4.48 7.55
N CYS A 429 14.59 4.02 8.81
CA CYS A 429 13.67 4.60 9.79
C CYS A 429 13.97 6.07 10.05
N VAL A 430 15.25 6.44 10.21
CA VAL A 430 15.65 7.85 10.41
C VAL A 430 15.41 8.69 9.16
N ARG A 431 15.71 8.16 7.96
CA ARG A 431 15.41 8.85 6.70
C ARG A 431 13.91 9.06 6.50
N ALA A 432 13.08 8.09 6.88
CA ALA A 432 11.63 8.21 6.77
C ALA A 432 11.08 9.33 7.65
N GLU A 433 11.59 9.52 8.88
CA GLU A 433 11.22 10.66 9.73
C GLU A 433 11.73 11.99 9.13
N ARG A 434 12.98 12.01 8.63
CA ARG A 434 13.59 13.22 8.04
C ARG A 434 12.95 13.66 6.72
N CYS A 435 12.37 12.73 5.96
CA CYS A 435 11.69 13.01 4.69
C CYS A 435 10.61 14.09 4.85
N MET A 436 9.76 13.98 5.88
CA MET A 436 8.70 14.96 6.15
C MET A 436 9.26 16.34 6.48
N GLN A 437 10.33 16.40 7.26
CA GLN A 437 11.00 17.64 7.58
C GLN A 437 11.51 18.32 6.29
N LEU A 438 12.20 17.59 5.43
CA LEU A 438 12.73 18.16 4.18
C LEU A 438 11.64 18.62 3.23
N LEU A 439 10.54 17.88 3.12
CA LEU A 439 9.40 18.28 2.29
C LEU A 439 8.79 19.58 2.80
N ASN A 440 8.59 19.72 4.11
CA ASN A 440 8.04 20.93 4.72
C ASN A 440 9.00 22.14 4.60
N GLU A 441 10.31 21.90 4.64
CA GLU A 441 11.35 22.92 4.44
C GLU A 441 11.61 23.23 2.94
N GLY A 442 10.98 22.51 2.01
CA GLY A 442 11.21 22.66 0.57
C GLY A 442 12.58 22.18 0.07
N ARG A 443 13.26 21.34 0.85
CA ARG A 443 14.62 20.82 0.60
C ARG A 443 14.61 19.55 -0.25
N TYR A 444 14.05 19.64 -1.45
CA TYR A 444 13.89 18.50 -2.36
C TYR A 444 15.22 17.93 -2.86
N ALA A 445 16.27 18.74 -2.99
CA ALA A 445 17.60 18.27 -3.37
C ALA A 445 18.18 17.31 -2.32
N ASP A 446 18.05 17.67 -1.04
CA ASP A 446 18.49 16.81 0.08
C ASP A 446 17.64 15.53 0.18
N LEU A 447 16.36 15.59 -0.16
CA LEU A 447 15.51 14.40 -0.29
C LEU A 447 16.03 13.49 -1.42
N GLY A 448 16.37 14.07 -2.57
CA GLY A 448 16.98 13.35 -3.69
C GLY A 448 18.29 12.66 -3.31
N GLU A 449 19.16 13.31 -2.53
CA GLU A 449 20.37 12.67 -1.99
C GLU A 449 20.04 11.51 -1.04
N MET A 450 19.02 11.63 -0.19
CA MET A 450 18.59 10.51 0.65
C MET A 450 18.02 9.34 -0.17
N MET A 451 17.32 9.59 -1.28
CA MET A 451 16.86 8.54 -2.18
C MET A 451 18.07 7.77 -2.77
N LYS A 452 19.12 8.49 -3.20
CA LYS A 452 20.37 7.87 -3.69
C LYS A 452 21.05 7.01 -2.63
N ILE A 453 21.18 7.54 -1.40
CA ILE A 453 21.78 6.82 -0.27
C ILE A 453 20.98 5.55 0.06
N SER A 454 19.66 5.65 0.09
CA SER A 454 18.79 4.50 0.36
C SER A 454 18.95 3.43 -0.74
N HIS A 455 18.91 3.84 -2.02
CA HIS A 455 19.13 2.92 -3.14
C HIS A 455 20.51 2.25 -3.11
N ASN A 456 21.57 2.94 -2.68
CA ASN A 456 22.89 2.34 -2.54
C ASN A 456 22.92 1.14 -1.58
N GLY A 457 22.00 1.08 -0.61
CA GLY A 457 21.83 -0.08 0.26
C GLY A 457 21.08 -1.24 -0.42
N ASP A 458 20.27 -0.94 -1.44
CA ASP A 458 19.53 -1.93 -2.22
C ASP A 458 20.38 -2.54 -3.35
N ARG A 459 21.45 -1.87 -3.80
CA ARG A 459 22.33 -2.29 -4.90
C ARG A 459 22.89 -3.71 -4.71
N VAL A 460 23.13 -4.37 -5.84
CA VAL A 460 23.76 -5.70 -5.83
C VAL A 460 25.22 -5.58 -5.42
N GLY A 461 25.65 -6.44 -4.48
CA GLY A 461 27.04 -6.49 -4.03
C GLY A 461 27.42 -5.37 -3.06
N GLY A 462 26.48 -4.93 -2.22
CA GLY A 462 26.71 -3.95 -1.17
C GLY A 462 27.89 -4.30 -0.23
N ALA A 463 28.46 -3.27 0.40
CA ALA A 463 29.62 -3.41 1.26
C ALA A 463 29.31 -4.23 2.52
N LYS A 464 30.32 -4.95 3.02
CA LYS A 464 30.22 -5.62 4.32
C LYS A 464 30.29 -4.60 5.45
N ILE A 465 29.49 -4.81 6.49
CA ILE A 465 29.47 -3.97 7.69
C ILE A 465 30.40 -4.58 8.75
N THR A 466 31.69 -4.25 8.67
CA THR A 466 32.73 -4.82 9.54
C THR A 466 32.84 -4.10 10.89
N ASP A 467 33.56 -4.71 11.82
CA ASP A 467 33.88 -4.08 13.12
C ASP A 467 34.64 -2.76 12.93
N GLU A 468 35.61 -2.71 12.01
CA GLU A 468 36.41 -1.50 11.76
C GLU A 468 35.55 -0.36 11.22
N LEU A 469 34.60 -0.66 10.33
CA LEU A 469 33.65 0.33 9.84
C LEU A 469 32.78 0.88 10.98
N LEU A 470 32.22 -0.01 11.81
CA LEU A 470 31.35 0.41 12.90
C LEU A 470 32.11 1.20 13.98
N ASP A 471 33.35 0.84 14.27
CA ASP A 471 34.21 1.61 15.17
C ASP A 471 34.48 3.02 14.63
N ALA A 472 34.86 3.13 13.35
CA ALA A 472 35.11 4.43 12.73
C ALA A 472 33.85 5.33 12.70
N LEU A 473 32.67 4.75 12.46
CA LEU A 473 31.39 5.47 12.51
C LEU A 473 31.02 5.88 13.94
N ALA A 474 31.29 5.02 14.93
CA ALA A 474 31.04 5.30 16.34
C ALA A 474 31.94 6.42 16.88
N GLU A 475 33.23 6.41 16.53
CA GLU A 475 34.19 7.46 16.90
C GLU A 475 33.76 8.85 16.41
N GLN A 476 33.18 8.91 15.21
CA GLN A 476 32.70 10.15 14.60
C GLN A 476 31.27 10.51 15.04
N ASN A 477 30.58 9.63 15.77
CA ASN A 477 29.13 9.71 16.00
C ASN A 477 28.38 10.02 14.68
N ALA A 478 28.75 9.29 13.63
CA ALA A 478 28.27 9.56 12.28
C ALA A 478 26.74 9.54 12.21
N ASP A 479 26.17 10.37 11.34
CA ASP A 479 24.72 10.39 11.15
C ASP A 479 24.26 9.07 10.51
N VAL A 480 23.44 8.32 11.25
CA VAL A 480 22.92 7.03 10.79
C VAL A 480 22.07 7.18 9.52
N ALA A 481 21.41 8.31 9.30
CA ALA A 481 20.61 8.54 8.09
C ALA A 481 21.47 8.52 6.79
N LEU A 482 22.76 8.80 6.92
CA LEU A 482 23.71 8.83 5.80
C LEU A 482 24.34 7.46 5.52
N GLN A 483 24.00 6.43 6.28
CA GLN A 483 24.51 5.08 6.07
C GLN A 483 23.54 4.29 5.19
N CYS A 484 24.06 3.66 4.15
CA CYS A 484 23.21 2.88 3.24
C CYS A 484 22.88 1.49 3.82
N GLY A 485 23.79 0.87 4.59
CA GLY A 485 23.66 -0.54 4.95
C GLY A 485 23.68 -1.44 3.71
N THR A 486 23.15 -2.65 3.85
CA THR A 486 23.11 -3.65 2.76
C THR A 486 21.82 -4.47 2.85
N TYR A 487 20.81 -4.04 2.11
CA TYR A 487 19.56 -4.79 1.91
C TYR A 487 19.63 -5.70 0.69
N ASP A 488 20.35 -5.30 -0.37
CA ASP A 488 20.67 -6.13 -1.55
C ASP A 488 19.42 -6.77 -2.17
N CYS A 489 18.51 -5.91 -2.62
CA CYS A 489 17.24 -6.28 -3.26
C CYS A 489 17.08 -5.70 -4.68
N SER A 490 18.12 -5.07 -5.23
CA SER A 490 18.10 -4.53 -6.60
C SER A 490 18.55 -5.57 -7.64
N THR A 491 18.78 -5.10 -8.87
CA THR A 491 19.36 -5.86 -9.98
C THR A 491 20.36 -4.97 -10.72
N PRO A 492 21.35 -5.53 -11.45
CA PRO A 492 22.31 -4.72 -12.20
C PRO A 492 21.65 -3.74 -13.19
N GLN A 493 20.52 -4.13 -13.78
CA GLN A 493 19.78 -3.27 -14.71
C GLN A 493 19.04 -2.14 -14.00
N ILE A 494 18.47 -2.40 -12.82
CA ILE A 494 17.85 -1.34 -12.00
C ILE A 494 18.92 -0.38 -11.50
N ASP A 495 20.06 -0.90 -11.03
CA ASP A 495 21.19 -0.09 -10.59
C ASP A 495 21.67 0.82 -11.73
N TYR A 496 21.80 0.27 -12.94
CA TYR A 496 22.14 1.04 -14.14
C TYR A 496 21.09 2.09 -14.51
N LEU A 497 19.79 1.77 -14.42
CA LEU A 497 18.71 2.72 -14.66
C LEU A 497 18.77 3.89 -13.67
N CYS A 498 19.01 3.61 -12.39
CA CYS A 498 19.25 4.64 -11.38
C CYS A 498 20.50 5.48 -11.70
N ASP A 499 21.59 4.87 -12.18
CA ASP A 499 22.79 5.62 -12.57
C ASP A 499 22.53 6.57 -13.75
N VAL A 500 21.78 6.11 -14.76
CA VAL A 500 21.35 6.94 -15.90
C VAL A 500 20.51 8.12 -15.41
N LEU A 501 19.51 7.85 -14.57
CA LEU A 501 18.63 8.88 -14.01
C LEU A 501 19.41 9.90 -13.19
N ASN A 502 20.21 9.45 -12.22
CA ASN A 502 20.97 10.33 -11.33
C ASN A 502 22.04 11.17 -12.06
N ALA A 503 22.48 10.74 -13.26
CA ALA A 503 23.39 11.50 -14.12
C ALA A 503 22.68 12.47 -15.08
N THR A 504 21.35 12.51 -15.09
CA THR A 504 20.54 13.32 -16.00
C THR A 504 20.17 14.67 -15.37
N ASP A 505 20.37 15.76 -16.11
CA ASP A 505 19.98 17.10 -15.67
C ASP A 505 18.48 17.17 -15.36
N GLY A 506 18.13 17.78 -14.23
CA GLY A 506 16.76 17.84 -13.73
C GLY A 506 16.32 16.67 -12.85
N VAL A 507 17.15 15.63 -12.66
CA VAL A 507 16.89 14.55 -11.70
C VAL A 507 17.56 14.87 -10.37
N LEU A 508 16.77 14.90 -9.30
CA LEU A 508 17.26 15.18 -7.94
C LEU A 508 17.77 13.92 -7.26
N GLY A 509 17.07 12.81 -7.46
CA GLY A 509 17.43 11.50 -6.97
C GLY A 509 16.51 10.42 -7.50
N SER A 510 17.04 9.21 -7.64
CA SER A 510 16.27 8.04 -8.05
C SER A 510 16.59 6.81 -7.21
N GLU A 511 15.61 5.94 -7.08
CA GLU A 511 15.71 4.72 -6.29
C GLU A 511 14.69 3.67 -6.75
N ILE A 512 14.90 2.43 -6.33
CA ILE A 512 13.97 1.32 -6.59
C ILE A 512 12.63 1.52 -5.86
N VAL A 513 11.54 1.02 -6.43
CA VAL A 513 10.21 1.01 -5.81
C VAL A 513 9.74 -0.40 -5.51
N GLY A 514 9.05 -0.56 -4.38
CA GLY A 514 8.42 -1.81 -3.98
C GLY A 514 9.41 -2.82 -3.42
N ALA A 515 9.17 -4.11 -3.66
CA ALA A 515 9.93 -5.19 -3.03
C ALA A 515 11.32 -5.47 -3.64
N GLY A 516 11.60 -4.90 -4.81
CA GLY A 516 12.82 -5.12 -5.58
C GLY A 516 12.86 -6.40 -6.43
N LEU A 517 14.07 -6.77 -6.88
CA LEU A 517 14.40 -7.91 -7.75
C LEU A 517 13.75 -7.85 -9.14
N GLY A 518 13.46 -6.64 -9.59
CA GLY A 518 12.69 -6.30 -10.79
C GLY A 518 11.76 -5.11 -10.51
N GLY A 519 10.88 -4.78 -11.46
CA GLY A 519 9.88 -3.72 -11.28
C GLY A 519 10.40 -2.33 -11.69
N CYS A 520 10.04 -1.30 -10.93
CA CYS A 520 10.28 0.09 -11.29
C CYS A 520 11.34 0.81 -10.46
N VAL A 521 11.85 1.88 -11.05
CA VAL A 521 12.58 2.95 -10.40
C VAL A 521 11.66 4.17 -10.30
N VAL A 522 11.73 4.88 -9.18
CA VAL A 522 11.15 6.21 -9.00
C VAL A 522 12.26 7.24 -9.10
N ALA A 523 12.00 8.34 -9.79
CA ALA A 523 12.87 9.51 -9.84
C ALA A 523 12.09 10.77 -9.44
N LEU A 524 12.65 11.52 -8.50
CA LEU A 524 12.22 12.87 -8.18
C LEU A 524 12.88 13.84 -9.17
N VAL A 525 12.08 14.58 -9.93
CA VAL A 525 12.56 15.43 -11.02
C VAL A 525 11.98 16.84 -10.99
N GLU A 526 12.69 17.80 -11.57
CA GLU A 526 12.13 19.10 -11.92
C GLU A 526 11.02 18.91 -12.96
N LYS A 527 9.79 19.36 -12.67
CA LYS A 527 8.62 19.14 -13.53
C LYS A 527 8.85 19.69 -14.94
N ALA A 528 9.54 20.83 -15.06
CA ALA A 528 9.87 21.46 -16.34
C ALA A 528 10.79 20.61 -17.23
N LYS A 529 11.54 19.66 -16.67
CA LYS A 529 12.48 18.79 -17.38
C LYS A 529 11.98 17.34 -17.53
N ALA A 530 10.79 17.02 -17.03
CA ALA A 530 10.28 15.64 -16.98
C ALA A 530 10.29 14.93 -18.35
N ASN A 531 9.85 15.61 -19.42
CA ASN A 531 9.84 15.03 -20.77
C ASN A 531 11.27 14.77 -21.29
N ALA A 532 12.20 15.71 -21.06
CA ALA A 532 13.60 15.53 -21.44
C ALA A 532 14.26 14.37 -20.67
N VAL A 533 13.91 14.19 -19.40
CA VAL A 533 14.36 13.03 -18.61
C VAL A 533 13.81 11.73 -19.21
N ILE A 534 12.53 11.68 -19.59
CA ILE A 534 11.93 10.50 -20.26
C ILE A 534 12.66 10.18 -21.56
N ASP A 535 12.99 11.17 -22.38
CA ASP A 535 13.76 10.97 -23.62
C ASP A 535 15.13 10.34 -23.36
N VAL A 536 15.82 10.78 -22.30
CA VAL A 536 17.11 10.20 -21.90
C VAL A 536 16.95 8.75 -21.42
N ILE A 537 15.89 8.41 -20.69
CA ILE A 537 15.60 7.02 -20.28
C ILE A 537 15.35 6.16 -21.53
N ASN A 538 14.54 6.67 -22.47
CA ASN A 538 14.24 5.98 -23.73
C ASN A 538 15.52 5.67 -24.52
N GLU A 539 16.40 6.66 -24.67
CA GLU A 539 17.66 6.51 -25.40
C GLU A 539 18.66 5.59 -24.68
N LYS A 540 18.93 5.85 -23.39
CA LYS A 540 20.06 5.21 -22.69
C LYS A 540 19.71 3.87 -22.06
N TYR A 541 18.44 3.64 -21.73
CA TYR A 541 17.98 2.40 -21.10
C TYR A 541 17.15 1.55 -22.05
N TYR A 542 15.98 2.04 -22.49
CA TYR A 542 15.05 1.20 -23.26
C TYR A 542 15.63 0.77 -24.62
N ASN A 543 16.14 1.71 -25.41
CA ASN A 543 16.76 1.41 -26.70
C ASN A 543 18.01 0.53 -26.55
N ARG A 544 18.81 0.76 -25.49
CA ARG A 544 19.99 -0.05 -25.19
C ARG A 544 19.67 -1.53 -25.01
N TYR A 545 18.55 -1.84 -24.35
CA TYR A 545 18.13 -3.21 -24.06
C TYR A 545 17.07 -3.75 -25.03
N GLY A 546 16.62 -2.96 -26.02
CA GLY A 546 15.56 -3.34 -26.94
C GLY A 546 14.20 -3.51 -26.27
N TYR A 547 13.94 -2.71 -25.23
CA TYR A 547 12.71 -2.73 -24.45
C TYR A 547 11.69 -1.70 -24.96
N GLU A 548 10.41 -1.94 -24.69
CA GLU A 548 9.36 -0.94 -24.88
C GLU A 548 9.54 0.23 -23.90
N HIS A 549 9.06 1.42 -24.29
CA HIS A 549 9.12 2.59 -23.43
C HIS A 549 8.08 2.45 -22.29
N GLY A 550 8.55 2.54 -21.05
CA GLY A 550 7.73 2.33 -19.85
C GLY A 550 7.94 3.37 -18.75
N ALA A 551 8.36 4.58 -19.11
CA ALA A 551 8.54 5.68 -18.18
C ALA A 551 7.39 6.68 -18.30
N HIS A 552 6.77 7.02 -17.16
CA HIS A 552 5.64 7.95 -17.12
C HIS A 552 5.77 8.91 -15.93
N VAL A 553 5.17 10.08 -16.08
CA VAL A 553 5.00 11.07 -15.00
C VAL A 553 3.79 10.68 -14.17
N TYR A 554 3.92 10.76 -12.84
CA TYR A 554 2.89 10.46 -11.86
C TYR A 554 2.58 11.68 -11.02
N SER A 555 1.28 11.87 -10.74
CA SER A 555 0.78 12.93 -9.85
C SER A 555 0.23 12.35 -8.55
N ALA A 556 0.39 13.09 -7.45
CA ALA A 556 -0.22 12.75 -6.17
C ALA A 556 -1.75 12.94 -6.23
N SER A 557 -2.49 11.84 -6.09
CA SER A 557 -3.95 11.78 -6.18
C SER A 557 -4.59 11.46 -4.82
N HIS A 558 -5.92 11.48 -4.78
CA HIS A 558 -6.68 11.06 -3.60
C HIS A 558 -6.53 9.56 -3.35
N GLY A 559 -6.86 9.11 -2.14
CA GLY A 559 -6.93 7.70 -1.77
C GLY A 559 -8.09 6.93 -2.41
N SER A 560 -8.37 5.75 -1.88
CA SER A 560 -9.50 4.93 -2.29
C SER A 560 -10.83 5.56 -1.91
N PHE A 561 -11.86 5.31 -2.72
CA PHE A 561 -13.20 5.78 -2.44
C PHE A 561 -14.27 4.85 -3.02
N VAL A 562 -15.49 5.02 -2.51
CA VAL A 562 -16.71 4.41 -3.02
C VAL A 562 -17.61 5.51 -3.59
N TRP A 563 -18.24 5.23 -4.72
CA TRP A 563 -19.23 6.08 -5.35
C TRP A 563 -20.55 5.29 -5.44
N PHE A 564 -21.58 5.82 -4.78
CA PHE A 564 -22.94 5.30 -4.76
C PHE A 564 -23.79 5.89 -5.89
#